data_AF-A0A9X4R0B1-F1
#
_entry.id   AF-A0A9X4R0B1-F1
#
_cell.length_a   1.000
_cell.length_b   1.000
_cell.length_c   1.000
_cell.angle_alpha   90.00
_cell.angle_beta   90.00
_cell.angle_gamma   90.00
#
_symmetry.space_group_name_H-M   'P 1'
#
loop_
_entity.id
_entity.type
_entity.pdbx_description
1 polymer ?
#
loop_
_entity_poly.entity_id
_entity_poly.type
_entity_poly.pdbx_seq_one_letter_code
_entity_poly.pdbx_strand_id
1 'polypeptide(L)'
;MAKSNLDKFIAIESMMDEAEGLKEPYLEALEERYDYMNVLRREYSNLSHTIGRIQQKLEKASDGLEVDEDVRVVTKQAIERIDEHIEALEEDNQYGDNKGSISRLKHARGQLEGNIDVESIETVWRLLKVMRIEVEEVDVLMELAEATGSGGQDTTQSIINDIERVRSEYTGSFVMYRQALEDGEDVQQEIERIIAGLEDAGYSKEADNLTDAKPDISEERGLRPNPEPLLDLLNPIKSAGLEYFQSNNKRSESYTLNEAFAKEVAYTRRALLEDREYIGTRNAFNRLETAFSDLSTYMYDRFYQLGGTPENYHGHDDRKK
;
A
#
# COMPACT_ATOMS: atom_id res chain seq x y z
N MET A 1 27.23 -18.00 38.76
CA MET A 1 28.28 -17.97 37.73
C MET A 1 28.70 -19.39 37.43
N ALA A 2 28.42 -19.87 36.21
CA ALA A 2 28.86 -21.17 35.71
C ALA A 2 30.40 -21.23 35.70
N LYS A 3 31.00 -22.24 36.35
CA LYS A 3 32.44 -22.28 36.61
C LYS A 3 33.20 -23.10 35.58
N SER A 4 32.56 -24.09 34.97
CA SER A 4 33.15 -24.96 33.95
C SER A 4 32.54 -24.72 32.55
N ASN A 5 33.23 -25.18 31.51
CA ASN A 5 32.69 -25.20 30.14
C ASN A 5 31.44 -26.09 30.01
N LEU A 6 31.35 -27.14 30.83
CA LEU A 6 30.17 -28.02 30.89
C LEU A 6 28.97 -27.30 31.52
N ASP A 7 29.16 -26.60 32.65
CA ASP A 7 28.10 -25.82 33.32
C ASP A 7 27.49 -24.78 32.37
N LYS A 8 28.33 -24.22 31.51
CA LYS A 8 27.98 -23.20 30.54
C LYS A 8 27.25 -23.77 29.33
N PHE A 9 27.61 -24.99 28.91
CA PHE A 9 26.84 -25.72 27.90
C PHE A 9 25.47 -26.15 28.44
N ILE A 10 25.39 -26.64 29.68
CA ILE A 10 24.10 -26.97 30.33
C ILE A 10 23.18 -25.75 30.38
N ALA A 11 23.73 -24.55 30.62
CA ALA A 11 22.95 -23.31 30.57
C ALA A 11 22.42 -23.00 29.15
N ILE A 12 23.21 -23.28 28.11
CA ILE A 12 22.78 -23.14 26.70
C ILE A 12 21.68 -24.17 26.37
N GLU A 13 21.84 -25.41 26.81
CA GLU A 13 20.86 -26.47 26.62
C GLU A 13 19.52 -26.12 27.27
N SER A 14 19.52 -25.72 28.55
CA SER A 14 18.30 -25.26 29.25
C SER A 14 17.63 -24.10 28.52
N MET A 15 18.42 -23.13 28.04
CA MET A 15 17.90 -22.00 27.26
C MET A 15 17.24 -22.48 25.96
N MET A 16 17.81 -23.44 25.25
CA MET A 16 17.25 -23.96 23.99
C MET A 16 16.00 -24.81 24.24
N ASP A 17 15.99 -25.64 25.28
CA ASP A 17 14.82 -26.44 25.66
C ASP A 17 13.62 -25.56 26.05
N GLU A 18 13.87 -24.50 26.83
CA GLU A 18 12.85 -23.51 27.18
C GLU A 18 12.39 -22.70 25.94
N ALA A 19 13.30 -22.45 24.98
CA ALA A 19 12.99 -21.69 23.77
C ALA A 19 12.06 -22.48 22.87
N GLU A 20 12.28 -23.78 22.76
CA GLU A 20 11.49 -24.68 21.92
C GLU A 20 10.01 -24.62 22.28
N GLY A 21 9.69 -24.65 23.58
CA GLY A 21 8.32 -24.57 24.08
C GLY A 21 7.60 -23.23 23.80
N LEU A 22 8.36 -22.16 23.54
CA LEU A 22 7.81 -20.85 23.17
C LEU A 22 7.84 -20.61 21.65
N LYS A 23 8.76 -21.26 20.94
CA LYS A 23 8.98 -21.12 19.51
C LYS A 23 7.79 -21.65 18.71
N GLU A 24 7.32 -22.86 19.01
CA GLU A 24 6.24 -23.50 18.27
C GLU A 24 4.96 -22.66 18.27
N PRO A 25 4.40 -22.25 19.43
CA PRO A 25 3.21 -21.39 19.46
C PRO A 25 3.42 -20.04 18.75
N TYR A 26 4.63 -19.47 18.85
CA TYR A 26 4.95 -18.21 18.19
C TYR A 26 4.99 -18.34 16.67
N LEU A 27 5.54 -19.44 16.14
CA LEU A 27 5.58 -19.72 14.71
C LEU A 27 4.20 -20.06 14.15
N GLU A 28 3.38 -20.83 14.87
CA GLU A 28 1.99 -21.12 14.50
C GLU A 28 1.17 -19.83 14.35
N ALA A 29 1.22 -18.94 15.36
CA ALA A 29 0.55 -17.65 15.29
C ALA A 29 1.06 -16.76 14.14
N LEU A 30 2.36 -16.80 13.84
CA LEU A 30 2.91 -16.10 12.67
C LEU A 30 2.48 -16.73 11.33
N GLU A 31 2.30 -18.05 11.27
CA GLU A 31 1.85 -18.77 10.08
C GLU A 31 0.38 -18.44 9.77
N GLU A 32 -0.49 -18.48 10.77
CA GLU A 32 -1.89 -18.03 10.65
C GLU A 32 -1.97 -16.59 10.14
N ARG A 33 -1.16 -15.70 10.73
CA ARG A 33 -1.03 -14.32 10.27
C ARG A 33 -0.52 -14.24 8.82
N TYR A 34 0.46 -15.06 8.44
CA TYR A 34 1.00 -15.06 7.08
C TYR A 34 -0.06 -15.46 6.04
N ASP A 35 -0.91 -16.42 6.37
CA ASP A 35 -2.03 -16.83 5.52
C ASP A 35 -3.08 -15.71 5.41
N TYR A 36 -3.46 -15.10 6.54
CA TYR A 36 -4.32 -13.92 6.55
C TYR A 36 -3.75 -12.78 5.71
N MET A 37 -2.45 -12.51 5.79
CA MET A 37 -1.80 -11.46 5.01
C MET A 37 -1.91 -11.68 3.50
N ASN A 38 -2.06 -12.92 3.03
CA ASN A 38 -2.34 -13.18 1.62
C ASN A 38 -3.76 -12.82 1.21
N VAL A 39 -4.74 -13.06 2.08
CA VAL A 39 -6.13 -12.60 1.90
C VAL A 39 -6.15 -11.07 1.88
N LEU A 40 -5.53 -10.44 2.87
CA LEU A 40 -5.48 -8.98 2.99
C LEU A 40 -4.85 -8.29 1.78
N ARG A 41 -3.81 -8.88 1.18
CA ARG A 41 -3.21 -8.36 -0.07
C ARG A 41 -4.17 -8.41 -1.25
N ARG A 42 -4.99 -9.46 -1.36
CA ARG A 42 -6.00 -9.60 -2.42
C ARG A 42 -7.09 -8.57 -2.22
N GLU A 43 -7.59 -8.41 -0.99
CA GLU A 43 -8.58 -7.39 -0.65
C GLU A 43 -8.07 -5.99 -0.98
N TYR A 44 -6.88 -5.63 -0.48
CA TYR A 44 -6.22 -4.36 -0.79
C TYR A 44 -6.13 -4.11 -2.30
N SER A 45 -5.67 -5.11 -3.05
CA SER A 45 -5.51 -4.99 -4.49
C SER A 45 -6.87 -4.80 -5.17
N ASN A 46 -7.90 -5.53 -4.74
CA ASN A 46 -9.23 -5.39 -5.31
C ASN A 46 -9.81 -3.99 -5.03
N LEU A 47 -9.75 -3.55 -3.78
CA LEU A 47 -10.23 -2.24 -3.35
C LEU A 47 -9.50 -1.10 -4.07
N SER A 48 -8.16 -1.10 -4.04
CA SER A 48 -7.34 -0.04 -4.63
C SER A 48 -7.59 0.11 -6.13
N HIS A 49 -7.65 -1.00 -6.89
CA HIS A 49 -7.93 -0.96 -8.31
C HIS A 49 -9.37 -0.52 -8.61
N THR A 50 -10.34 -0.98 -7.83
CA THR A 50 -11.76 -0.63 -8.02
C THR A 50 -11.99 0.86 -7.75
N ILE A 51 -11.49 1.37 -6.63
CA ILE A 51 -11.55 2.82 -6.31
C ILE A 51 -10.86 3.65 -7.39
N GLY A 52 -9.65 3.27 -7.82
CA GLY A 52 -8.93 4.00 -8.86
C GLY A 52 -9.67 4.02 -10.20
N ARG A 53 -10.36 2.93 -10.56
CA ARG A 53 -11.19 2.86 -11.78
C ARG A 53 -12.43 3.73 -11.67
N ILE A 54 -13.09 3.73 -10.51
CA ILE A 54 -14.27 4.58 -10.25
C ILE A 54 -13.87 6.05 -10.34
N GLN A 55 -12.80 6.45 -9.65
CA GLN A 55 -12.27 7.81 -9.70
C GLN A 55 -12.06 8.29 -11.15
N GLN A 56 -11.35 7.51 -11.97
CA GLN A 56 -11.11 7.87 -13.37
C GLN A 56 -12.39 8.02 -14.20
N LYS A 57 -13.46 7.29 -13.88
CA LYS A 57 -14.74 7.44 -14.56
C LYS A 57 -15.47 8.70 -14.11
N LEU A 58 -15.46 8.99 -12.81
CA LEU A 58 -16.06 10.19 -12.25
C LEU A 58 -15.35 11.46 -12.77
N GLU A 59 -14.01 11.45 -12.80
CA GLU A 59 -13.22 12.55 -13.38
C GLU A 59 -13.59 12.80 -14.85
N LYS A 60 -13.69 11.74 -15.66
CA LYS A 60 -14.14 11.85 -17.06
C LYS A 60 -15.57 12.37 -17.21
N ALA A 61 -16.47 12.01 -16.30
CA ALA A 61 -17.84 12.51 -16.29
C ALA A 61 -17.93 13.95 -15.79
N SER A 62 -16.98 14.38 -14.96
CA SER A 62 -16.89 15.74 -14.39
C SER A 62 -16.26 16.74 -15.36
N ASP A 63 -15.36 16.28 -16.25
CA ASP A 63 -14.58 17.10 -17.21
C ASP A 63 -15.39 17.70 -18.39
N GLY A 64 -16.73 17.63 -18.37
CA GLY A 64 -17.60 18.41 -19.26
C GLY A 64 -18.52 17.58 -20.17
N LEU A 65 -19.44 18.31 -20.81
CA LEU A 65 -20.48 17.86 -21.73
C LEU A 65 -19.99 16.66 -22.56
N GLU A 66 -20.67 15.51 -22.47
CA GLU A 66 -20.29 14.32 -23.23
C GLU A 66 -20.38 14.69 -24.71
N VAL A 67 -19.24 14.97 -25.35
CA VAL A 67 -19.16 15.35 -26.77
C VAL A 67 -19.37 14.10 -27.61
N ASP A 68 -20.60 13.60 -27.58
CA ASP A 68 -21.09 12.53 -28.42
C ASP A 68 -21.20 12.98 -29.88
N GLU A 69 -21.59 12.08 -30.77
CA GLU A 69 -21.67 12.38 -32.20
C GLU A 69 -22.69 13.49 -32.50
N ASP A 70 -23.77 13.57 -31.73
CA ASP A 70 -24.83 14.57 -31.93
C ASP A 70 -24.33 15.97 -31.53
N VAL A 71 -23.64 16.08 -30.38
CA VAL A 71 -22.99 17.34 -29.95
C VAL A 71 -21.95 17.80 -30.97
N ARG A 72 -21.17 16.89 -31.57
CA ARG A 72 -20.21 17.25 -32.64
C ARG A 72 -20.89 17.76 -33.90
N VAL A 73 -21.99 17.12 -34.29
CA VAL A 73 -22.76 17.54 -35.47
C VAL A 73 -23.35 18.92 -35.24
N VAL A 74 -23.99 19.15 -34.09
CA VAL A 74 -24.58 20.46 -33.74
C VAL A 74 -23.50 21.54 -33.64
N THR A 75 -22.36 21.24 -33.02
CA THR A 75 -21.20 22.13 -32.97
C THR A 75 -20.73 22.53 -34.36
N LYS A 76 -20.58 21.56 -35.26
CA LYS A 76 -20.10 21.83 -36.62
C LYS A 76 -21.08 22.72 -37.38
N GLN A 77 -22.38 22.47 -37.22
CA GLN A 77 -23.43 23.31 -37.81
C GLN A 77 -23.40 24.72 -37.22
N ALA A 78 -23.23 24.88 -35.91
CA ALA A 78 -23.07 26.18 -35.26
C ALA A 78 -21.86 26.97 -35.82
N ILE A 79 -20.73 26.30 -36.05
CA ILE A 79 -19.54 26.91 -36.67
C ILE A 79 -19.85 27.36 -38.10
N GLU A 80 -20.49 26.50 -38.91
CA GLU A 80 -20.89 26.82 -40.29
C GLU A 80 -21.80 28.06 -40.33
N ARG A 81 -22.77 28.18 -39.41
CA ARG A 81 -23.64 29.37 -39.31
C ARG A 81 -22.90 30.63 -38.91
N ILE A 82 -21.95 30.53 -37.98
CA ILE A 82 -21.12 31.68 -37.60
C ILE A 82 -20.24 32.11 -38.78
N ASP A 83 -19.72 31.16 -39.56
CA ASP A 83 -18.96 31.43 -40.78
C ASP A 83 -19.80 32.14 -41.85
N GLU A 84 -21.04 31.69 -42.09
CA GLU A 84 -22.01 32.38 -42.98
C GLU A 84 -22.22 33.85 -42.57
N HIS A 85 -22.34 34.11 -41.26
CA HIS A 85 -22.48 35.48 -40.74
C HIS A 85 -21.20 36.31 -40.87
N ILE A 86 -20.02 35.70 -40.72
CA ILE A 86 -18.73 36.37 -40.96
C ILE A 86 -18.62 36.76 -42.44
N GLU A 87 -18.92 35.84 -43.36
CA GLU A 87 -18.85 36.08 -44.80
C GLU A 87 -19.79 37.22 -45.22
N ALA A 88 -21.05 37.20 -44.78
CA ALA A 88 -22.00 38.29 -45.07
C ALA A 88 -21.50 39.67 -44.59
N LEU A 89 -20.92 39.72 -43.38
CA LEU A 89 -20.36 40.96 -42.84
C LEU A 89 -19.09 41.41 -43.56
N GLU A 90 -18.31 40.48 -44.11
CA GLU A 90 -17.12 40.73 -44.92
C GLU A 90 -17.49 41.25 -46.33
N GLU A 91 -18.54 40.72 -46.95
CA GLU A 91 -19.07 41.19 -48.24
C GLU A 91 -19.65 42.62 -48.16
N ASP A 92 -20.37 42.92 -47.08
CA ASP A 92 -20.94 44.25 -46.83
C ASP A 92 -19.92 45.28 -46.29
N ASN A 93 -18.65 44.91 -46.15
CA ASN A 93 -17.63 45.70 -45.45
C ASN A 93 -17.00 46.83 -46.30
N GLN A 94 -17.82 47.62 -46.99
CA GLN A 94 -17.40 48.60 -47.99
C GLN A 94 -16.46 49.70 -47.44
N TYR A 95 -16.47 49.96 -46.12
CA TYR A 95 -15.65 50.97 -45.45
C TYR A 95 -14.86 50.48 -44.22
N GLY A 96 -14.89 49.18 -43.91
CA GLY A 96 -14.18 48.62 -42.74
C GLY A 96 -14.91 48.76 -41.40
N ASP A 97 -16.17 49.24 -41.42
CA ASP A 97 -17.00 49.47 -40.23
C ASP A 97 -17.31 48.18 -39.45
N ASN A 98 -17.28 47.01 -40.11
CA ASN A 98 -17.62 45.72 -39.50
C ASN A 98 -16.42 44.99 -38.87
N LYS A 99 -15.20 45.57 -38.89
CA LYS A 99 -13.98 44.89 -38.39
C LYS A 99 -14.09 44.40 -36.94
N GLY A 100 -14.73 45.18 -36.07
CA GLY A 100 -14.92 44.81 -34.66
C GLY A 100 -15.85 43.61 -34.48
N SER A 101 -16.96 43.60 -35.22
CA SER A 101 -17.95 42.50 -35.22
C SER A 101 -17.35 41.21 -35.80
N ILE A 102 -16.63 41.31 -36.92
CA ILE A 102 -15.94 40.17 -37.54
C ILE A 102 -14.92 39.56 -36.58
N SER A 103 -14.13 40.37 -35.86
CA SER A 103 -13.15 39.86 -34.89
C SER A 103 -13.80 39.13 -33.72
N ARG A 104 -14.97 39.60 -33.25
CA ARG A 104 -15.72 38.96 -32.16
C ARG A 104 -16.32 37.63 -32.61
N LEU A 105 -16.86 37.56 -33.83
CA LEU A 105 -17.39 36.32 -34.39
C LEU A 105 -16.28 35.29 -34.67
N LYS A 106 -15.11 35.71 -35.18
CA LYS A 106 -13.95 34.82 -35.32
C LYS A 106 -13.47 34.27 -33.98
N HIS A 107 -13.56 35.06 -32.91
CA HIS A 107 -13.26 34.59 -31.57
C HIS A 107 -14.30 33.57 -31.08
N ALA A 108 -15.60 33.86 -31.24
CA ALA A 108 -16.68 32.95 -30.88
C ALA A 108 -16.59 31.60 -31.64
N ARG A 109 -16.35 31.66 -32.95
CA ARG A 109 -16.05 30.51 -33.80
C ARG A 109 -14.89 29.67 -33.24
N GLY A 110 -13.78 30.32 -32.86
CA GLY A 110 -12.61 29.65 -32.30
C GLY A 110 -12.86 28.98 -30.95
N GLN A 111 -13.81 29.48 -30.14
CA GLN A 111 -14.22 28.83 -28.90
C GLN A 111 -15.00 27.52 -29.16
N LEU A 112 -15.72 27.43 -30.29
CA LEU A 112 -16.41 26.20 -30.70
C LEU A 112 -15.50 25.21 -31.44
N GLU A 113 -14.34 25.60 -31.94
CA GLU A 113 -13.38 24.68 -32.59
C GLU A 113 -12.48 23.93 -31.58
N GLY A 114 -12.43 24.39 -30.33
CA GLY A 114 -11.57 23.83 -29.27
C GLY A 114 -12.19 22.66 -28.50
N ASN A 115 -11.65 22.38 -27.31
CA ASN A 115 -12.36 21.53 -26.34
C ASN A 115 -13.59 22.31 -25.86
N ILE A 116 -14.76 21.87 -26.29
CA ILE A 116 -16.03 22.52 -25.94
C ILE A 116 -16.41 22.16 -24.51
N ASP A 117 -16.59 23.18 -23.71
CA ASP A 117 -17.14 23.11 -22.36
C ASP A 117 -18.35 24.05 -22.21
N VAL A 118 -19.05 23.91 -21.09
CA VAL A 118 -20.25 24.73 -20.77
C VAL A 118 -19.94 26.24 -20.78
N GLU A 119 -18.75 26.63 -20.31
CA GLU A 119 -18.33 28.04 -20.24
C GLU A 119 -18.12 28.64 -21.64
N SER A 120 -17.53 27.87 -22.55
CA SER A 120 -17.32 28.24 -23.94
C SER A 120 -18.64 28.41 -24.70
N ILE A 121 -19.60 27.49 -24.50
CA ILE A 121 -20.96 27.58 -25.09
C ILE A 121 -21.68 28.82 -24.57
N GLU A 122 -21.68 29.04 -23.26
CA GLU A 122 -22.34 30.20 -22.65
C GLU A 122 -21.74 31.53 -23.13
N THR A 123 -20.41 31.58 -23.26
CA THR A 123 -19.70 32.77 -23.76
C THR A 123 -20.10 33.09 -25.20
N VAL A 124 -20.13 32.08 -26.07
CA VAL A 124 -20.55 32.23 -27.47
C VAL A 124 -22.02 32.64 -27.57
N TRP A 125 -22.89 31.97 -26.81
CA TRP A 125 -24.32 32.27 -26.76
C TRP A 125 -24.59 33.73 -26.36
N ARG A 126 -24.00 34.19 -25.25
CA ARG A 126 -24.13 35.59 -24.79
C ARG A 126 -23.63 36.58 -25.84
N LEU A 127 -22.51 36.28 -26.49
CA LEU A 127 -21.93 37.14 -27.53
C LEU A 127 -22.87 37.27 -28.73
N LEU A 128 -23.45 36.16 -29.21
CA LEU A 128 -24.40 36.16 -30.31
C LEU A 128 -25.69 36.93 -29.95
N LYS A 129 -26.23 36.75 -28.74
CA LYS A 129 -27.40 37.52 -28.26
C LYS A 129 -27.10 39.03 -28.18
N VAL A 130 -25.92 39.43 -27.71
CA VAL A 130 -25.50 40.85 -27.69
C VAL A 130 -25.38 41.41 -29.11
N MET A 131 -24.88 40.62 -30.05
CA MET A 131 -24.76 41.00 -31.46
C MET A 131 -26.08 40.91 -32.22
N ARG A 132 -27.15 40.38 -31.59
CA ARG A 132 -28.46 40.12 -32.21
C ARG A 132 -28.35 39.20 -33.43
N ILE A 133 -27.48 38.20 -33.33
CA ILE A 133 -27.31 37.14 -34.32
C ILE A 133 -27.98 35.89 -33.76
N GLU A 134 -28.78 35.23 -34.59
CA GLU A 134 -29.56 34.06 -34.22
C GLU A 134 -28.92 32.82 -34.85
N VAL A 135 -28.40 31.93 -34.00
CA VAL A 135 -27.81 30.65 -34.39
C VAL A 135 -28.48 29.57 -33.54
N GLU A 136 -29.45 28.88 -34.12
CA GLU A 136 -30.30 27.89 -33.43
C GLU A 136 -29.46 26.78 -32.80
N GLU A 137 -28.37 26.39 -33.45
CA GLU A 137 -27.47 25.33 -32.99
C GLU A 137 -26.74 25.72 -31.71
N VAL A 138 -26.44 27.01 -31.50
CA VAL A 138 -25.87 27.51 -30.23
C VAL A 138 -26.93 27.56 -29.13
N ASP A 139 -28.19 27.83 -29.47
CA ASP A 139 -29.31 27.73 -28.53
C ASP A 139 -29.50 26.27 -28.06
N VAL A 140 -29.42 25.30 -28.98
CA VAL A 140 -29.49 23.85 -28.65
C VAL A 140 -28.31 23.42 -27.77
N LEU A 141 -27.09 23.86 -28.07
CA LEU A 141 -25.93 23.59 -27.22
C LEU A 141 -26.09 24.18 -25.80
N MET A 142 -26.70 25.36 -25.69
CA MET A 142 -26.99 25.99 -24.39
C MET A 142 -28.05 25.21 -23.61
N GLU A 143 -29.13 24.75 -24.26
CA GLU A 143 -30.15 23.90 -23.63
C GLU A 143 -29.57 22.58 -23.10
N LEU A 144 -28.67 21.95 -23.87
CA LEU A 144 -27.94 20.77 -23.44
C LEU A 144 -27.03 21.06 -22.24
N ALA A 145 -26.30 22.17 -22.28
CA ALA A 145 -25.43 22.61 -21.19
C ALA A 145 -26.22 22.88 -19.90
N GLU A 146 -27.38 23.54 -20.00
CA GLU A 146 -28.29 23.80 -18.87
C GLU A 146 -28.88 22.51 -18.29
N ALA A 147 -29.22 21.53 -19.15
CA ALA A 147 -29.70 20.23 -18.73
C ALA A 147 -28.64 19.43 -17.95
N THR A 148 -27.35 19.61 -18.28
CA THR A 148 -26.23 19.01 -17.55
C THR A 148 -25.81 19.77 -16.29
N GLY A 149 -26.15 21.06 -16.17
CA GLY A 149 -25.43 22.00 -15.29
C GLY A 149 -25.96 22.27 -13.87
N SER A 150 -27.04 21.65 -13.37
CA SER A 150 -27.69 22.18 -12.14
C SER A 150 -27.73 21.26 -10.90
N GLY A 151 -27.00 20.13 -10.85
CA GLY A 151 -26.91 19.37 -9.59
C GLY A 151 -25.91 18.20 -9.51
N GLY A 152 -25.47 17.65 -10.65
CA GLY A 152 -24.62 16.44 -10.67
C GLY A 152 -23.11 16.68 -10.53
N GLN A 153 -22.59 17.86 -10.89
CA GLN A 153 -21.14 18.14 -10.84
C GLN A 153 -20.62 18.33 -9.41
N ASP A 154 -21.32 19.07 -8.54
CA ASP A 154 -20.91 19.29 -7.15
C ASP A 154 -20.90 17.98 -6.33
N THR A 155 -21.89 17.10 -6.55
CA THR A 155 -21.95 15.79 -5.91
C THR A 155 -20.86 14.87 -6.41
N THR A 156 -20.59 14.86 -7.73
CA THR A 156 -19.51 14.05 -8.32
C THR A 156 -18.14 14.48 -7.79
N GLN A 157 -17.88 15.78 -7.70
CA GLN A 157 -16.64 16.29 -7.14
C GLN A 157 -16.48 15.95 -5.65
N SER A 158 -17.57 15.98 -4.87
CA SER A 158 -17.52 15.54 -3.47
C SER A 158 -17.10 14.07 -3.35
N ILE A 159 -17.66 13.19 -4.19
CA ILE A 159 -17.32 11.76 -4.21
C ILE A 159 -15.84 11.56 -4.61
N ILE A 160 -15.36 12.30 -5.61
CA ILE A 160 -13.94 12.28 -6.01
C ILE A 160 -13.05 12.66 -4.83
N ASN A 161 -13.39 13.72 -4.08
CA ASN A 161 -12.61 14.14 -2.92
C ASN A 161 -12.59 13.08 -1.80
N ASP A 162 -13.72 12.40 -1.54
CA ASP A 162 -13.77 11.31 -0.56
C ASP A 162 -12.91 10.11 -1.02
N ILE A 163 -12.94 9.79 -2.31
CA ILE A 163 -12.06 8.77 -2.89
C ILE A 163 -10.58 9.17 -2.73
N GLU A 164 -10.21 10.42 -3.03
CA GLU A 164 -8.84 10.91 -2.86
C GLU A 164 -8.38 10.82 -1.40
N ARG A 165 -9.25 11.20 -0.45
CA ARG A 165 -8.99 11.02 0.99
C ARG A 165 -8.70 9.56 1.30
N VAL A 166 -9.59 8.64 0.94
CA VAL A 166 -9.43 7.21 1.21
C VAL A 166 -8.16 6.63 0.57
N ARG A 167 -7.81 7.09 -0.63
CA ARG A 167 -6.55 6.69 -1.29
C ARG A 167 -5.33 7.22 -0.58
N SER A 168 -5.36 8.47 -0.11
CA SER A 168 -4.23 9.06 0.59
C SER A 168 -4.04 8.51 2.01
N GLU A 169 -5.12 8.22 2.73
CA GLU A 169 -5.08 7.79 4.12
C GLU A 169 -4.91 6.27 4.25
N TYR A 170 -5.61 5.48 3.43
CA TYR A 170 -5.71 4.03 3.63
C TYR A 170 -5.13 3.22 2.47
N THR A 171 -5.50 3.52 1.22
CA THR A 171 -5.22 2.62 0.08
C THR A 171 -4.05 3.04 -0.81
N GLY A 172 -3.21 3.97 -0.34
CA GLY A 172 -2.05 4.48 -1.09
C GLY A 172 -0.91 3.47 -1.20
N SER A 173 -0.81 2.56 -0.23
CA SER A 173 0.04 1.38 -0.30
C SER A 173 -0.52 0.26 0.57
N PHE A 174 -0.11 -0.98 0.29
CA PHE A 174 -0.50 -2.12 1.13
C PHE A 174 -0.04 -1.96 2.59
N VAL A 175 1.10 -1.31 2.82
CA VAL A 175 1.63 -1.08 4.17
C VAL A 175 0.71 -0.15 4.96
N MET A 176 0.25 0.93 4.33
CA MET A 176 -0.69 1.87 4.95
C MET A 176 -2.04 1.21 5.24
N TYR A 177 -2.57 0.47 4.27
CA TYR A 177 -3.83 -0.25 4.43
C TYR A 177 -3.77 -1.25 5.59
N ARG A 178 -2.67 -2.00 5.70
CA ARG A 178 -2.46 -2.92 6.83
C ARG A 178 -2.38 -2.18 8.16
N GLN A 179 -1.63 -1.08 8.23
CA GLN A 179 -1.46 -0.31 9.46
C GLN A 179 -2.79 0.27 9.95
N ALA A 180 -3.58 0.88 9.07
CA ALA A 180 -4.91 1.38 9.39
C ALA A 180 -5.79 0.30 10.04
N LEU A 181 -5.77 -0.92 9.49
CA LEU A 181 -6.54 -2.04 10.04
C LEU A 181 -5.97 -2.56 11.37
N GLU A 182 -4.65 -2.55 11.55
CA GLU A 182 -4.02 -2.94 12.83
C GLU A 182 -4.27 -1.91 13.93
N ASP A 183 -4.36 -0.63 13.58
CA ASP A 183 -4.68 0.48 14.49
C ASP A 183 -6.19 0.56 14.81
N GLY A 184 -7.00 -0.30 14.18
CA GLY A 184 -8.44 -0.41 14.43
C GLY A 184 -9.27 0.64 13.70
N GLU A 185 -8.75 1.25 12.64
CA GLU A 185 -9.48 2.21 11.82
C GLU A 185 -10.58 1.50 11.00
N ASP A 186 -11.72 2.20 10.86
CA ASP A 186 -12.91 1.67 10.19
C ASP A 186 -12.89 2.02 8.69
N VAL A 187 -11.93 1.42 7.98
CA VAL A 187 -11.82 1.59 6.52
C VAL A 187 -13.10 1.15 5.81
N GLN A 188 -13.80 0.14 6.34
CA GLN A 188 -15.07 -0.32 5.78
C GLN A 188 -16.12 0.80 5.79
N GLN A 189 -16.28 1.51 6.90
CA GLN A 189 -17.22 2.62 6.98
C GLN A 189 -16.88 3.76 6.01
N GLU A 190 -15.59 4.07 5.82
CA GLU A 190 -15.17 5.08 4.85
C GLU A 190 -15.55 4.67 3.41
N ILE A 191 -15.43 3.38 3.07
CA ILE A 191 -15.89 2.85 1.78
C ILE A 191 -17.42 2.89 1.66
N GLU A 192 -18.16 2.58 2.73
CA GLU A 192 -19.63 2.64 2.74
C GLU A 192 -20.16 4.06 2.48
N ARG A 193 -19.46 5.09 2.97
CA ARG A 193 -19.81 6.49 2.66
C ARG A 193 -19.66 6.81 1.18
N ILE A 194 -18.61 6.31 0.53
CA ILE A 194 -18.40 6.48 -0.92
C ILE A 194 -19.48 5.73 -1.70
N ILE A 195 -19.83 4.50 -1.29
CA ILE A 195 -20.91 3.71 -1.92
C ILE A 195 -22.23 4.49 -1.86
N ALA A 196 -22.62 5.00 -0.70
CA ALA A 196 -23.84 5.79 -0.55
C ALA A 196 -23.83 7.04 -1.45
N GLY A 197 -22.70 7.75 -1.52
CA GLY A 197 -22.55 8.90 -2.42
C GLY A 197 -22.71 8.52 -3.90
N LEU A 198 -22.17 7.38 -4.32
CA LEU A 198 -22.31 6.86 -5.68
C LEU A 198 -23.77 6.49 -5.99
N GLU A 199 -24.48 5.84 -5.06
CA GLU A 199 -25.89 5.49 -5.21
C GLU A 199 -26.77 6.74 -5.35
N ASP A 200 -26.57 7.73 -4.47
CA ASP A 200 -27.31 8.99 -4.48
C ASP A 200 -27.08 9.79 -5.76
N ALA A 201 -25.87 9.71 -6.33
CA ALA A 201 -25.51 10.35 -7.61
C ALA A 201 -25.91 9.53 -8.85
N GLY A 202 -26.50 8.35 -8.70
CA GLY A 202 -26.97 7.50 -9.80
C GLY A 202 -25.90 6.62 -10.45
N TYR A 203 -24.71 6.50 -9.85
CA TYR A 203 -23.63 5.61 -10.29
C TYR A 203 -23.79 4.19 -9.73
N SER A 204 -24.97 3.58 -9.90
CA SER A 204 -25.31 2.29 -9.27
C SER A 204 -24.32 1.17 -9.64
N LYS A 205 -23.81 1.16 -10.87
CA LYS A 205 -22.83 0.16 -11.31
C LYS A 205 -21.51 0.31 -10.56
N GLU A 206 -21.04 1.53 -10.35
CA GLU A 206 -19.83 1.84 -9.59
C GLU A 206 -20.01 1.48 -8.11
N ALA A 207 -21.19 1.77 -7.54
CA ALA A 207 -21.56 1.39 -6.19
C ALA A 207 -21.55 -0.14 -5.99
N ASP A 208 -22.14 -0.91 -6.92
CA ASP A 208 -22.13 -2.37 -6.90
C ASP A 208 -20.68 -2.92 -6.93
N ASN A 209 -19.86 -2.41 -7.85
CA ASN A 209 -18.45 -2.84 -7.96
C ASN A 209 -17.67 -2.54 -6.68
N LEU A 210 -17.92 -1.40 -6.04
CA LEU A 210 -17.24 -1.02 -4.81
C LEU A 210 -17.76 -1.82 -3.61
N THR A 211 -19.04 -2.20 -3.61
CA THR A 211 -19.64 -3.11 -2.62
C THR A 211 -18.97 -4.49 -2.67
N ASP A 212 -18.76 -5.04 -3.87
CA ASP A 212 -18.06 -6.31 -4.07
C ASP A 212 -16.58 -6.25 -3.68
N ALA A 213 -15.98 -5.05 -3.73
CA ALA A 213 -14.58 -4.82 -3.37
C ALA A 213 -14.38 -4.34 -1.93
N LYS A 214 -15.46 -4.13 -1.17
CA LYS A 214 -15.42 -3.64 0.19
C LYS A 214 -14.68 -4.64 1.11
N PRO A 215 -13.82 -4.17 2.03
CA PRO A 215 -13.17 -5.05 2.99
C PRO A 215 -14.18 -5.82 3.85
N ASP A 216 -13.92 -7.10 4.10
CA ASP A 216 -14.64 -7.88 5.11
C ASP A 216 -13.87 -7.80 6.44
N ILE A 217 -14.44 -7.14 7.44
CA ILE A 217 -13.81 -7.01 8.77
C ILE A 217 -14.24 -8.11 9.74
N SER A 218 -15.00 -9.11 9.29
CA SER A 218 -15.52 -10.18 10.14
C SER A 218 -14.48 -11.25 10.51
N GLU A 219 -13.37 -11.34 9.76
CA GLU A 219 -12.28 -12.26 10.09
C GLU A 219 -11.48 -11.76 11.30
N GLU A 220 -11.27 -12.67 12.27
CA GLU A 220 -10.44 -12.44 13.44
C GLU A 220 -9.01 -12.15 12.98
N ARG A 221 -8.61 -10.87 13.03
CA ARG A 221 -7.33 -10.42 12.49
C ARG A 221 -6.20 -11.01 13.32
N GLY A 222 -5.34 -11.82 12.68
CA GLY A 222 -4.15 -12.38 13.31
C GLY A 222 -3.18 -11.28 13.72
N LEU A 223 -3.22 -10.86 14.98
CA LEU A 223 -2.24 -9.95 15.56
C LEU A 223 -0.86 -10.61 15.51
N ARG A 224 0.19 -9.78 15.34
CA ARG A 224 1.55 -10.28 15.49
C ARG A 224 1.73 -10.81 16.93
N PRO A 225 2.21 -12.06 17.11
CA PRO A 225 2.47 -12.60 18.44
C PRO A 225 3.59 -11.81 19.14
N ASN A 226 3.54 -11.75 20.47
CA ASN A 226 4.53 -11.04 21.27
C ASN A 226 5.89 -11.77 21.26
N PRO A 227 6.98 -11.15 20.76
CA PRO A 227 8.31 -11.78 20.74
C PRO A 227 9.05 -11.73 22.09
N GLU A 228 8.58 -10.94 23.06
CA GLU A 228 9.32 -10.65 24.29
C GLU A 228 9.70 -11.90 25.10
N PRO A 229 8.83 -12.91 25.29
CA PRO A 229 9.22 -14.15 26.00
C PRO A 229 10.42 -14.86 25.37
N LEU A 230 10.51 -14.86 24.04
CA LEU A 230 11.63 -15.43 23.30
C LEU A 230 12.88 -14.54 23.39
N LEU A 231 12.71 -13.21 23.41
CA LEU A 231 13.81 -12.26 23.57
C LEU A 231 14.40 -12.27 24.98
N ASP A 232 13.59 -12.47 26.02
CA ASP A 232 14.04 -12.59 27.41
C ASP A 232 14.89 -13.85 27.61
N LEU A 233 14.56 -14.91 26.88
CA LEU A 233 15.22 -16.20 26.95
C LEU A 233 16.50 -16.25 26.10
N LEU A 234 16.41 -15.86 24.82
CA LEU A 234 17.51 -15.93 23.85
C LEU A 234 18.52 -14.81 24.03
N ASN A 235 19.17 -14.74 25.20
CA ASN A 235 20.05 -13.64 25.56
C ASN A 235 21.30 -13.55 24.65
N PRO A 236 21.77 -12.33 24.31
CA PRO A 236 22.97 -12.18 23.51
C PRO A 236 24.19 -12.81 24.17
N ILE A 237 24.82 -13.73 23.46
CA ILE A 237 26.09 -14.32 23.87
C ILE A 237 27.20 -13.42 23.34
N LYS A 238 27.83 -12.61 24.21
CA LYS A 238 28.87 -11.65 23.80
C LYS A 238 30.04 -12.36 23.12
N SER A 239 30.22 -12.11 21.82
CA SER A 239 31.37 -12.56 21.02
C SER A 239 32.64 -11.74 21.28
N ALA A 240 32.51 -10.51 21.81
CA ALA A 240 33.64 -9.67 22.21
C ALA A 240 34.14 -10.02 23.62
N GLY A 241 34.62 -11.25 23.81
CA GLY A 241 35.27 -11.66 25.06
C GLY A 241 34.92 -13.04 25.62
N LEU A 242 34.19 -13.90 24.89
CA LEU A 242 33.90 -15.30 25.26
C LEU A 242 33.63 -15.51 26.76
N GLU A 243 32.49 -15.05 27.26
CA GLU A 243 32.07 -15.44 28.61
C GLU A 243 31.71 -16.93 28.69
N TYR A 244 31.50 -17.63 27.55
CA TYR A 244 31.08 -19.04 27.58
C TYR A 244 32.23 -20.06 27.45
N PHE A 245 33.20 -19.90 26.55
CA PHE A 245 34.38 -20.80 26.52
C PHE A 245 35.66 -19.98 26.50
N GLN A 246 36.29 -19.81 27.67
CA GLN A 246 37.63 -19.24 27.76
C GLN A 246 38.65 -20.30 27.34
N SER A 247 38.73 -20.55 26.04
CA SER A 247 39.85 -21.29 25.47
C SER A 247 40.95 -20.28 25.15
N ASN A 248 42.13 -20.44 25.75
CA ASN A 248 43.34 -19.73 25.31
C ASN A 248 43.74 -20.12 23.86
N ASN A 249 43.04 -21.10 23.26
CA ASN A 249 43.22 -21.55 21.90
C ASN A 249 41.99 -21.23 21.02
N LYS A 250 42.02 -20.04 20.42
CA LYS A 250 41.03 -19.58 19.42
C LYS A 250 40.93 -20.46 18.16
N ARG A 251 41.75 -21.52 18.03
CA ARG A 251 41.71 -22.50 16.94
C ARG A 251 41.04 -23.82 17.32
N SER A 252 40.36 -23.88 18.47
CA SER A 252 39.63 -25.07 18.91
C SER A 252 38.26 -25.18 18.22
N GLU A 253 37.85 -26.41 17.92
CA GLU A 253 36.55 -26.69 17.29
C GLU A 253 35.37 -26.26 18.17
N SER A 254 35.48 -26.45 19.49
CA SER A 254 34.52 -25.94 20.48
C SER A 254 34.32 -24.42 20.41
N TYR A 255 35.41 -23.68 20.16
CA TYR A 255 35.37 -22.23 20.04
C TYR A 255 34.62 -21.81 18.77
N THR A 256 34.89 -22.47 17.65
CA THR A 256 34.22 -22.21 16.37
C THR A 256 32.72 -22.49 16.45
N LEU A 257 32.32 -23.63 17.03
CA LEU A 257 30.91 -24.02 17.17
C LEU A 257 30.16 -23.07 18.11
N ASN A 258 30.78 -22.66 19.22
CA ASN A 258 30.19 -21.66 20.12
C ASN A 258 30.05 -20.30 19.43
N GLU A 259 31.07 -19.84 18.69
CA GLU A 259 30.99 -18.60 17.93
C GLU A 259 29.87 -18.63 16.89
N ALA A 260 29.70 -19.75 16.20
CA ALA A 260 28.59 -19.98 15.27
C ALA A 260 27.23 -19.91 15.98
N PHE A 261 27.07 -20.63 17.08
CA PHE A 261 25.83 -20.58 17.88
C PHE A 261 25.52 -19.16 18.37
N ALA A 262 26.49 -18.46 18.94
CA ALA A 262 26.32 -17.07 19.39
C ALA A 262 25.90 -16.12 18.27
N LYS A 263 26.44 -16.31 17.05
CA LYS A 263 26.03 -15.56 15.86
C LYS A 263 24.57 -15.84 15.48
N GLU A 264 24.15 -17.10 15.53
CA GLU A 264 22.77 -17.47 15.20
C GLU A 264 21.75 -17.04 16.27
N VAL A 265 22.13 -17.03 17.55
CA VAL A 265 21.34 -16.40 18.62
C VAL A 265 21.13 -14.91 18.31
N ALA A 266 22.21 -14.19 18.01
CA ALA A 266 22.12 -12.76 17.67
C ALA A 266 21.28 -12.51 16.40
N TYR A 267 21.39 -13.38 15.40
CA TYR A 267 20.58 -13.30 14.17
C TYR A 267 19.09 -13.54 14.46
N THR A 268 18.76 -14.52 15.31
CA THR A 268 17.39 -14.84 15.69
C THR A 268 16.76 -13.72 16.49
N ARG A 269 17.47 -13.17 17.49
CA ARG A 269 17.04 -11.96 18.20
C ARG A 269 16.77 -10.80 17.25
N ARG A 270 17.65 -10.58 16.27
CA ARG A 270 17.47 -9.53 15.28
C ARG A 270 16.21 -9.76 14.45
N ALA A 271 15.92 -11.00 14.05
CA ALA A 271 14.68 -11.33 13.34
C ALA A 271 13.43 -11.01 14.17
N LEU A 272 13.46 -11.30 15.47
CA LEU A 272 12.39 -10.97 16.42
C LEU A 272 12.24 -9.46 16.62
N LEU A 273 13.35 -8.72 16.79
CA LEU A 273 13.35 -7.26 16.99
C LEU A 273 12.99 -6.46 15.72
N GLU A 274 13.31 -7.00 14.54
CA GLU A 274 12.94 -6.40 13.25
C GLU A 274 11.52 -6.80 12.82
N ASP A 275 10.75 -7.49 13.66
CA ASP A 275 9.39 -7.89 13.37
C ASP A 275 9.28 -8.64 12.03
N ARG A 276 10.17 -9.61 11.81
CA ARG A 276 10.13 -10.38 10.55
C ARG A 276 8.90 -11.27 10.48
N GLU A 277 8.35 -11.40 9.27
CA GLU A 277 7.22 -12.30 8.99
C GLU A 277 7.62 -13.78 9.05
N TYR A 278 6.63 -14.67 9.13
CA TYR A 278 6.76 -16.12 9.32
C TYR A 278 7.98 -16.75 8.63
N ILE A 279 8.11 -16.61 7.30
CA ILE A 279 9.22 -17.20 6.53
C ILE A 279 10.59 -16.75 7.08
N GLY A 280 10.75 -15.46 7.36
CA GLY A 280 12.00 -14.89 7.83
C GLY A 280 12.35 -15.34 9.25
N THR A 281 11.33 -15.45 10.10
CA THR A 281 11.48 -15.86 11.50
C THR A 281 11.72 -17.37 11.63
N ARG A 282 10.96 -18.20 10.91
CA ARG A 282 11.19 -19.65 10.81
C ARG A 282 12.61 -19.96 10.33
N ASN A 283 13.09 -19.25 9.31
CA ASN A 283 14.46 -19.43 8.81
C ASN A 283 15.52 -19.05 9.87
N ALA A 284 15.25 -18.07 10.73
CA ALA A 284 16.16 -17.70 11.81
C ALA A 284 16.22 -18.80 12.88
N PHE A 285 15.06 -19.32 13.30
CA PHE A 285 14.98 -20.44 14.25
C PHE A 285 15.66 -21.71 13.72
N ASN A 286 15.40 -22.10 12.46
CA ASN A 286 16.06 -23.28 11.87
C ASN A 286 17.59 -23.17 11.88
N ARG A 287 18.14 -21.97 11.65
CA ARG A 287 19.59 -21.73 11.72
C ARG A 287 20.12 -21.85 13.15
N LEU A 288 19.39 -21.31 14.12
CA LEU A 288 19.72 -21.42 15.54
C LEU A 288 19.72 -22.88 16.01
N GLU A 289 18.69 -23.65 15.66
CA GLU A 289 18.57 -25.08 15.97
C GLU A 289 19.71 -25.89 15.35
N THR A 290 20.05 -25.61 14.09
CA THR A 290 21.18 -26.27 13.42
C THR A 290 22.49 -25.99 14.16
N ALA A 291 22.76 -24.73 14.48
CA ALA A 291 23.98 -24.36 15.22
C ALA A 291 24.02 -24.94 16.64
N PHE A 292 22.86 -25.05 17.30
CA PHE A 292 22.75 -25.72 18.59
C PHE A 292 23.01 -27.23 18.47
N SER A 293 22.43 -27.90 17.48
CA SER A 293 22.64 -29.33 17.23
C SER A 293 24.11 -29.66 16.99
N ASP A 294 24.82 -28.85 16.20
CA ASP A 294 26.26 -29.02 15.94
C ASP A 294 27.08 -28.86 17.24
N LEU A 295 26.78 -27.81 18.02
CA LEU A 295 27.43 -27.57 19.31
C LEU A 295 27.13 -28.69 20.31
N SER A 296 25.88 -29.11 20.43
CA SER A 296 25.40 -30.15 21.33
C SER A 296 26.05 -31.49 21.01
N THR A 297 26.06 -31.89 19.74
CA THR A 297 26.73 -33.13 19.28
C THR A 297 28.20 -33.14 19.69
N TYR A 298 28.93 -32.05 19.42
CA TYR A 298 30.33 -31.93 19.83
C TYR A 298 30.51 -32.04 21.34
N MET A 299 29.65 -31.38 22.12
CA MET A 299 29.74 -31.37 23.58
C MET A 299 29.42 -32.75 24.18
N TYR A 300 28.41 -33.44 23.69
CA TYR A 300 28.10 -34.80 24.10
C TYR A 300 29.20 -35.78 23.70
N ASP A 301 29.72 -35.71 22.47
CA ASP A 301 30.83 -36.58 22.04
C ASP A 301 32.10 -36.40 22.89
N ARG A 302 32.36 -35.17 23.36
CA ARG A 302 33.57 -34.84 24.13
C ARG A 302 33.42 -34.99 25.65
N PHE A 303 32.21 -34.79 26.20
CA PHE A 303 31.99 -34.73 27.65
C PHE A 303 31.08 -35.84 28.20
N TYR A 304 30.28 -36.53 27.38
CA TYR A 304 29.37 -37.59 27.83
C TYR A 304 30.07 -38.94 28.12
N GLN A 305 31.31 -39.13 27.66
CA GLN A 305 32.01 -40.41 27.85
C GLN A 305 32.52 -40.68 29.28
N LEU A 306 32.40 -39.76 30.24
CA LEU A 306 33.18 -39.92 31.48
C LEU A 306 32.45 -39.45 32.75
N GLY A 307 31.98 -40.44 33.52
CA GLY A 307 32.18 -40.46 34.98
C GLY A 307 33.67 -40.60 35.35
N GLY A 308 34.54 -39.89 34.62
CA GLY A 308 35.99 -39.94 34.68
C GLY A 308 36.58 -38.58 34.31
N THR A 309 37.85 -38.41 34.63
CA THR A 309 38.55 -37.13 34.50
C THR A 309 38.49 -36.61 33.06
N PRO A 310 38.08 -35.35 32.82
CA PRO A 310 38.06 -34.78 31.47
C PRO A 310 39.44 -34.91 30.82
N GLU A 311 39.52 -35.40 29.58
CA GLU A 311 40.70 -35.23 28.75
C GLU A 311 40.81 -33.75 28.37
N ASN A 312 41.35 -32.98 29.29
CA ASN A 312 41.73 -31.60 29.04
C ASN A 312 42.94 -31.66 28.09
N TYR A 313 42.73 -31.46 26.80
CA TYR A 313 43.79 -31.24 25.80
C TYR A 313 44.48 -29.86 25.99
N HIS A 314 44.69 -29.49 27.24
CA HIS A 314 45.40 -28.29 27.67
C HIS A 314 46.47 -28.72 28.65
N GLY A 315 47.71 -28.74 28.15
CA GLY A 315 48.91 -29.02 28.92
C GLY A 315 49.10 -28.03 30.06
N HIS A 316 48.53 -28.35 31.20
CA HIS A 316 49.04 -27.95 32.51
C HIS A 316 49.15 -29.22 33.34
N ASP A 317 50.26 -29.92 33.10
CA ASP A 317 50.76 -30.98 33.96
C ASP A 317 51.34 -30.32 35.23
N ASP A 318 50.48 -29.72 36.06
CA ASP A 318 50.86 -29.33 37.43
C ASP A 318 50.86 -30.59 38.30
N ARG A 319 51.82 -31.48 38.02
CA ARG A 319 52.21 -32.50 38.97
C ARG A 319 53.15 -31.86 39.97
N LYS A 320 52.60 -31.59 41.16
CA LYS A 320 53.39 -31.43 42.38
C LYS A 320 54.42 -32.55 42.49
N LYS A 321 55.70 -32.19 42.45
CA LYS A 321 56.77 -32.71 43.30
C LYS A 321 57.77 -31.59 43.56
#